data_AF-A0A849R2G1-F1
#
_entry.id   AF-A0A849R2G1-F1
#
_cell.length_a   1.000
_cell.length_b   1.000
_cell.length_c   1.000
_cell.angle_alpha   90.00
_cell.angle_beta   90.00
_cell.angle_gamma   90.00
#
_symmetry.space_group_name_H-M   'P 1'
#
loop_
_entity.id
_entity.type
_entity.pdbx_description
1 polymer ?
#
loop_
_entity_poly.entity_id
_entity_poly.type
_entity_poly.pdbx_seq_one_letter_code
_entity_poly.pdbx_strand_id
1 'polypeptide(L)'
;MDLDTLLRELEEIHDDFRLIPAEEIEVAEWVRWKCEYGCRAYGKHLTCPPYTPRPEETRKLIRSYEQALIVRFNDVQPNLKVPHAHIHHYLWDAILTMHSTMFELERHAFLAGYYKAFAMAALPCSFCRDCLPERENFTLDQASKRSCEHQDKARPSMEACGIDVFKTVRAVGYEIGVRTSPKDRITFFGLLLIE
;
A
#
# COMPACT_ATOMS: atom_id res chain seq x y z
N MET A 1 14.78 -20.12 4.21
CA MET A 1 15.83 -19.09 4.44
C MET A 1 15.59 -18.51 5.82
N ASP A 2 16.63 -18.17 6.59
CA ASP A 2 16.45 -17.47 7.88
C ASP A 2 16.12 -15.98 7.67
N LEU A 3 15.68 -15.31 8.73
CA LEU A 3 15.24 -13.91 8.65
C LEU A 3 16.38 -12.96 8.31
N ASP A 4 17.55 -13.11 8.93
CA ASP A 4 18.68 -12.21 8.67
C ASP A 4 19.15 -12.28 7.21
N THR A 5 19.15 -13.49 6.63
CA THR A 5 19.43 -13.66 5.20
C THR A 5 18.36 -13.02 4.33
N LEU A 6 17.07 -13.19 4.65
CA LEU A 6 16.00 -12.52 3.91
C LEU A 6 16.18 -11.00 3.94
N LEU A 7 16.40 -10.41 5.12
CA LEU A 7 16.50 -8.95 5.26
C LEU A 7 17.65 -8.39 4.43
N ARG A 8 18.82 -9.03 4.44
CA ARG A 8 19.96 -8.63 3.59
C ARG A 8 19.63 -8.68 2.10
N GLU A 9 18.91 -9.70 1.64
CA GLU A 9 18.52 -9.79 0.24
C GLU A 9 17.45 -8.75 -0.14
N LEU A 10 16.54 -8.42 0.79
CA LEU A 10 15.55 -7.36 0.58
C LEU A 10 16.18 -5.96 0.54
N GLU A 11 17.28 -5.72 1.27
CA GLU A 11 18.02 -4.44 1.22
C GLU A 11 18.56 -4.14 -0.19
N GLU A 12 18.88 -5.16 -1.00
CA GLU A 12 19.29 -5.00 -2.39
C GLU A 12 18.14 -4.53 -3.31
N ILE A 13 16.88 -4.73 -2.89
CA ILE A 13 15.68 -4.28 -3.61
C ILE A 13 15.25 -2.90 -3.11
N HIS A 14 15.24 -2.70 -1.79
CA HIS A 14 14.90 -1.44 -1.13
C HIS A 14 15.52 -1.39 0.26
N ASP A 15 16.34 -0.37 0.53
CA ASP A 15 17.23 -0.29 1.69
C ASP A 15 16.62 0.40 2.93
N ASP A 16 15.43 0.99 2.82
CA ASP A 16 14.78 1.72 3.91
C ASP A 16 13.50 1.01 4.37
N PHE A 17 13.68 0.07 5.30
CA PHE A 17 12.58 -0.58 6.00
C PHE A 17 12.90 -0.87 7.47
N ARG A 18 11.86 -1.14 8.26
CA ARG A 18 11.97 -1.56 9.68
C ARG A 18 11.04 -2.72 9.97
N LEU A 19 11.52 -3.68 10.76
CA LEU A 19 10.68 -4.74 11.33
C LEU A 19 9.66 -4.17 12.31
N ILE A 20 8.46 -4.74 12.27
CA ILE A 20 7.37 -4.48 13.22
C ILE A 20 6.74 -5.82 13.62
N PRO A 21 6.48 -6.07 14.91
CA PRO A 21 5.60 -7.16 15.32
C PRO A 21 4.21 -6.97 14.70
N ALA A 22 3.60 -8.01 14.15
CA ALA A 22 2.31 -7.88 13.47
C ALA A 22 1.19 -7.35 14.39
N GLU A 23 1.29 -7.60 15.70
CA GLU A 23 0.37 -7.08 16.72
C GLU A 23 0.40 -5.56 16.91
N GLU A 24 1.50 -4.90 16.54
CA GLU A 24 1.66 -3.44 16.58
C GLU A 24 1.06 -2.75 15.32
N ILE A 25 0.53 -3.53 14.37
CA ILE A 25 -0.15 -2.99 13.19
C ILE A 25 -1.58 -2.58 13.56
N GLU A 26 -1.86 -1.30 13.40
CA GLU A 26 -3.07 -0.68 13.92
C GLU A 26 -4.15 -0.60 12.86
N VAL A 27 -5.30 -1.22 13.10
CA VAL A 27 -6.45 -1.22 12.17
C VAL A 27 -7.66 -0.56 12.83
N ALA A 28 -8.18 0.49 12.22
CA ALA A 28 -9.24 1.30 12.80
C ALA A 28 -10.37 1.60 11.81
N GLU A 29 -11.61 1.55 12.31
CA GLU A 29 -12.81 1.77 11.47
C GLU A 29 -12.82 3.16 10.84
N TRP A 30 -12.35 4.19 11.56
CA TRP A 30 -12.34 5.57 11.09
C TRP A 30 -11.51 5.74 9.81
N VAL A 31 -10.52 4.88 9.56
CA VAL A 31 -9.71 4.91 8.33
C VAL A 31 -10.60 4.63 7.11
N ARG A 32 -11.52 3.67 7.23
CA ARG A 32 -12.51 3.40 6.17
C ARG A 32 -13.42 4.60 5.94
N TRP A 33 -13.88 5.26 7.00
CA TRP A 33 -14.69 6.49 6.89
C TRP A 33 -13.93 7.62 6.18
N LYS A 34 -12.63 7.79 6.47
CA LYS A 34 -11.79 8.77 5.75
C LYS A 34 -11.62 8.41 4.28
N CYS A 35 -11.52 7.12 3.94
CA CYS A 35 -11.46 6.67 2.55
C CYS A 35 -12.79 6.97 1.82
N GLU A 36 -13.93 6.59 2.41
CA GLU A 36 -15.26 6.76 1.83
C GLU A 36 -15.68 8.21 1.64
N TYR A 37 -15.45 9.06 2.65
CA TYR A 37 -15.99 10.43 2.68
C TYR A 37 -14.91 11.52 2.52
N GLY A 38 -13.63 11.15 2.57
CA GLY A 38 -12.52 12.09 2.45
C GLY A 38 -11.69 11.96 1.18
N CYS A 39 -11.74 10.82 0.48
CA CYS A 39 -10.94 10.58 -0.71
C CYS A 39 -11.71 10.88 -2.00
N ARG A 40 -11.20 11.81 -2.82
CA ARG A 40 -11.76 12.10 -4.16
C ARG A 40 -11.58 10.96 -5.18
N ALA A 41 -10.79 9.96 -4.84
CA ALA A 41 -10.51 8.78 -5.66
C ALA A 41 -11.18 7.50 -5.11
N TYR A 42 -12.09 7.62 -4.13
CA TYR A 42 -12.85 6.49 -3.61
C TYR A 42 -13.54 5.71 -4.74
N GLY A 43 -13.47 4.39 -4.71
CA GLY A 43 -14.12 3.52 -5.70
C GLY A 43 -13.50 3.50 -7.09
N LYS A 44 -12.47 4.32 -7.36
CA LYS A 44 -11.90 4.47 -8.71
C LYS A 44 -10.92 3.36 -9.11
N HIS A 45 -10.33 2.66 -8.15
CA HIS A 45 -9.33 1.62 -8.43
C HIS A 45 -9.70 0.31 -7.72
N LEU A 46 -9.37 -0.83 -8.34
CA LEU A 46 -9.58 -2.17 -7.76
C LEU A 46 -8.74 -2.44 -6.50
N THR A 47 -7.75 -1.57 -6.23
CA THR A 47 -6.95 -1.56 -5.00
C THR A 47 -7.49 -0.60 -3.93
N CYS A 48 -8.69 -0.06 -4.14
CA CYS A 48 -9.41 0.79 -3.19
C CYS A 48 -10.73 0.14 -2.76
N PRO A 49 -11.33 0.59 -1.64
CA PRO A 49 -12.72 0.29 -1.32
C PRO A 49 -13.67 0.62 -2.49
N PRO A 50 -14.74 -0.16 -2.72
CA PRO A 50 -15.20 -1.31 -1.92
C PRO A 50 -14.51 -2.64 -2.27
N TYR A 51 -13.49 -2.63 -3.14
CA TYR A 51 -12.82 -3.86 -3.59
C TYR A 51 -11.80 -4.39 -2.58
N THR A 52 -11.33 -3.58 -1.65
CA THR A 52 -10.36 -4.02 -0.63
C THR A 52 -11.03 -4.56 0.64
N PRO A 53 -10.32 -5.43 1.39
CA PRO A 53 -10.81 -5.96 2.66
C PRO A 53 -11.29 -4.86 3.60
N ARG A 54 -12.39 -5.12 4.31
CA ARG A 54 -12.88 -4.28 5.40
C ARG A 54 -11.92 -4.34 6.59
N PRO A 55 -11.93 -3.33 7.48
CA PRO A 55 -11.10 -3.33 8.68
C PRO A 55 -11.18 -4.63 9.50
N GLU A 56 -12.37 -5.23 9.63
CA GLU A 56 -12.51 -6.54 10.30
C GLU A 56 -11.75 -7.68 9.60
N GLU A 57 -11.82 -7.75 8.28
CA GLU A 57 -11.11 -8.76 7.48
C GLU A 57 -9.60 -8.53 7.55
N THR A 58 -9.16 -7.27 7.49
CA THR A 58 -7.75 -6.90 7.65
C THR A 58 -7.20 -7.32 9.01
N ARG A 59 -7.95 -7.13 10.11
CA ARG A 59 -7.53 -7.62 11.44
C ARG A 59 -7.37 -9.14 11.49
N LYS A 60 -8.27 -9.88 10.84
CA LYS A 60 -8.17 -11.35 10.76
C LYS A 60 -6.93 -11.78 9.97
N LEU A 61 -6.65 -11.08 8.87
CA LEU A 61 -5.44 -11.32 8.08
C LEU A 61 -4.18 -11.10 8.92
N ILE A 62 -4.02 -9.92 9.53
CA ILE A 62 -2.83 -9.55 10.31
C ILE A 62 -2.55 -10.55 11.45
N ARG A 63 -3.59 -11.04 12.14
CA ARG A 63 -3.46 -12.06 13.21
C ARG A 63 -2.89 -13.41 12.74
N SER A 64 -2.77 -13.62 11.44
CA SER A 64 -2.16 -14.83 10.86
C SER A 64 -0.64 -14.69 10.65
N TYR A 65 -0.04 -13.59 11.08
CA TYR A 65 1.38 -13.26 10.95
C TYR A 65 1.97 -12.90 12.31
N GLU A 66 3.27 -13.14 12.49
CA GLU A 66 4.02 -12.73 13.68
C GLU A 66 4.79 -11.43 13.42
N GLN A 67 5.29 -11.25 12.19
CA GLN A 67 6.13 -10.11 11.83
C GLN A 67 5.67 -9.41 10.54
N ALA A 68 6.19 -8.20 10.33
CA ALA A 68 6.08 -7.49 9.07
C ALA A 68 7.23 -6.50 8.91
N LEU A 69 7.35 -5.95 7.71
CA LEU A 69 8.26 -4.84 7.40
C LEU A 69 7.44 -3.60 7.04
N ILE A 70 7.75 -2.48 7.68
CA ILE A 70 7.34 -1.15 7.25
C ILE A 70 8.40 -0.63 6.28
N VAL A 71 8.02 -0.41 5.03
CA VAL A 71 8.92 -0.02 3.94
C VAL A 71 8.70 1.46 3.63
N ARG A 72 9.72 2.31 3.80
CA ARG A 72 9.61 3.76 3.65
C ARG A 72 10.16 4.23 2.31
N PHE A 73 9.39 5.06 1.61
CA PHE A 73 9.82 5.76 0.40
C PHE A 73 9.89 7.26 0.71
N ASN A 74 11.09 7.77 0.99
CA ASN A 74 11.29 9.15 1.48
C ASN A 74 11.54 10.19 0.36
N ASP A 75 11.93 9.75 -0.83
CA ASP A 75 12.27 10.61 -1.97
C ASP A 75 11.16 10.64 -3.03
N VAL A 76 9.91 10.77 -2.59
CA VAL A 76 8.76 10.86 -3.49
C VAL A 76 8.83 12.17 -4.28
N GLN A 77 9.12 12.05 -5.58
CA GLN A 77 9.15 13.18 -6.50
C GLN A 77 7.83 13.28 -7.26
N PRO A 78 7.08 14.39 -7.13
CA PRO A 78 5.86 14.58 -7.88
C PRO A 78 6.11 15.09 -9.31
N ASN A 79 5.17 14.81 -10.20
CA ASN A 79 5.10 15.43 -11.51
C ASN A 79 4.54 16.86 -11.40
N LEU A 80 5.43 17.84 -11.36
CA LEU A 80 5.08 19.26 -11.22
C LEU A 80 4.27 19.85 -12.39
N LYS A 81 4.10 19.11 -13.50
CA LYS A 81 3.22 19.51 -14.61
C LYS A 81 1.75 19.22 -14.34
N VAL A 82 1.44 18.42 -13.32
CA VAL A 82 0.08 18.07 -12.91
C VAL A 82 -0.33 18.91 -11.70
N PRO A 83 -1.55 19.49 -11.66
CA PRO A 83 -2.00 20.21 -10.46
C PRO A 83 -2.11 19.27 -9.26
N HIS A 84 -1.66 19.72 -8.08
CA HIS A 84 -1.69 18.93 -6.83
C HIS A 84 -3.12 18.47 -6.42
N ALA A 85 -4.16 19.13 -6.91
CA ALA A 85 -5.55 18.71 -6.72
C ALA A 85 -5.86 17.33 -7.35
N HIS A 86 -5.07 16.91 -8.34
CA HIS A 86 -5.13 15.58 -8.97
C HIS A 86 -4.03 14.68 -8.39
N ILE A 87 -4.06 14.47 -7.07
CA ILE A 87 -2.97 13.86 -6.30
C ILE A 87 -2.43 12.54 -6.88
N HIS A 88 -3.30 11.68 -7.42
CA HIS A 88 -2.90 10.41 -8.01
C HIS A 88 -2.04 10.58 -9.26
N HIS A 89 -2.43 11.48 -10.17
CA HIS A 89 -1.63 11.79 -11.36
C HIS A 89 -0.41 12.66 -11.02
N TYR A 90 -0.52 13.51 -10.00
CA TYR A 90 0.59 14.29 -9.46
C TYR A 90 1.71 13.40 -8.90
N LEU A 91 1.36 12.22 -8.38
CA LEU A 91 2.29 11.26 -7.79
C LEU A 91 2.42 9.97 -8.62
N TRP A 92 1.98 9.98 -9.88
CA TRP A 92 1.78 8.77 -10.67
C TRP A 92 3.02 7.87 -10.71
N ASP A 93 4.16 8.42 -11.09
CA ASP A 93 5.41 7.67 -11.24
C ASP A 93 5.92 7.15 -9.90
N ALA A 94 5.82 7.95 -8.83
CA ALA A 94 6.21 7.53 -7.49
C ALA A 94 5.31 6.41 -6.95
N ILE A 95 4.01 6.45 -7.23
CA ILE A 95 3.07 5.37 -6.89
C ILE A 95 3.43 4.11 -7.70
N LEU A 96 3.71 4.25 -8.99
CA LEU A 96 4.11 3.13 -9.85
C LEU A 96 5.40 2.46 -9.34
N THR A 97 6.41 3.25 -9.00
CA THR A 97 7.65 2.76 -8.39
C THR A 97 7.34 2.01 -7.10
N MET A 98 6.61 2.63 -6.18
CA MET A 98 6.26 2.01 -4.90
C MET A 98 5.53 0.68 -5.07
N HIS A 99 4.47 0.63 -5.89
CA HIS A 99 3.71 -0.60 -6.11
C HIS A 99 4.56 -1.70 -6.77
N SER A 100 5.47 -1.33 -7.68
CA SER A 100 6.41 -2.28 -8.30
C SER A 100 7.40 -2.83 -7.29
N THR A 101 8.03 -1.97 -6.50
CA THR A 101 8.98 -2.36 -5.44
C THR A 101 8.31 -3.24 -4.39
N MET A 102 7.11 -2.88 -3.92
CA MET A 102 6.38 -3.70 -2.94
C MET A 102 6.04 -5.09 -3.48
N PHE A 103 5.68 -5.19 -4.76
CA PHE A 103 5.46 -6.49 -5.42
C PHE A 103 6.76 -7.30 -5.55
N GLU A 104 7.87 -6.66 -5.89
CA GLU A 104 9.19 -7.32 -5.97
C GLU A 104 9.64 -7.86 -4.61
N LEU A 105 9.50 -7.06 -3.54
CA LEU A 105 9.77 -7.49 -2.16
C LEU A 105 8.91 -8.69 -1.76
N GLU A 106 7.60 -8.65 -2.04
CA GLU A 106 6.70 -9.79 -1.77
C GLU A 106 7.12 -11.04 -2.54
N ARG A 107 7.38 -10.90 -3.84
CA ARG A 107 7.79 -12.01 -4.71
C ARG A 107 9.10 -12.61 -4.22
N HIS A 108 10.07 -11.79 -3.82
CA HIS A 108 11.35 -12.25 -3.30
C HIS A 108 11.18 -13.02 -1.99
N ALA A 109 10.45 -12.45 -1.02
CA ALA A 109 10.16 -13.12 0.25
C ALA A 109 9.43 -14.45 0.05
N PHE A 110 8.44 -14.49 -0.84
CA PHE A 110 7.72 -15.71 -1.21
C PHE A 110 8.66 -16.79 -1.76
N LEU A 111 9.52 -16.43 -2.72
CA LEU A 111 10.48 -17.36 -3.33
C LEU A 111 11.58 -17.82 -2.35
N ALA A 112 11.87 -17.03 -1.32
CA ALA A 112 12.80 -17.37 -0.24
C ALA A 112 12.21 -18.35 0.81
N GLY A 113 10.92 -18.69 0.69
CA GLY A 113 10.21 -19.65 1.54
C GLY A 113 9.22 -19.03 2.52
N TYR A 114 9.09 -17.70 2.57
CA TYR A 114 8.07 -17.01 3.37
C TYR A 114 6.74 -17.06 2.62
N TYR A 115 6.13 -18.24 2.54
CA TYR A 115 5.02 -18.52 1.63
C TYR A 115 3.73 -17.74 1.94
N LYS A 116 3.59 -17.18 3.15
CA LYS A 116 2.49 -16.27 3.51
C LYS A 116 2.74 -14.81 3.08
N ALA A 117 3.91 -14.47 2.51
CA ALA A 117 4.30 -13.10 2.22
C ALA A 117 3.20 -12.34 1.46
N PHE A 118 2.84 -11.16 1.96
CA PHE A 118 1.80 -10.33 1.34
C PHE A 118 2.10 -8.85 1.54
N ALA A 119 2.22 -8.12 0.44
CA ALA A 119 2.47 -6.70 0.43
C ALA A 119 1.19 -5.87 0.34
N MET A 120 1.23 -4.71 0.98
CA MET A 120 0.32 -3.59 0.81
C MET A 120 1.13 -2.33 0.52
N ALA A 121 0.63 -1.49 -0.37
CA ALA A 121 1.32 -0.25 -0.80
C ALA A 121 0.68 0.99 -0.13
N ALA A 122 0.92 2.17 -0.71
CA ALA A 122 0.16 3.39 -0.43
C ALA A 122 -0.52 3.89 -1.71
N LEU A 123 -1.63 4.61 -1.55
CA LEU A 123 -2.41 5.24 -2.62
C LEU A 123 -3.01 4.24 -3.64
N PRO A 124 -3.97 4.67 -4.48
CA PRO A 124 -4.50 3.85 -5.56
C PRO A 124 -3.39 3.45 -6.55
N CYS A 125 -3.43 2.22 -7.06
CA CYS A 125 -2.41 1.67 -7.96
C CYS A 125 -2.28 2.47 -9.28
N SER A 126 -1.08 2.54 -9.86
CA SER A 126 -0.79 3.27 -11.12
C SER A 126 -0.29 2.38 -12.27
N PHE A 127 -0.54 1.06 -12.24
CA PHE A 127 -0.06 0.14 -13.28
C PHE A 127 -0.73 0.35 -14.65
N CYS A 128 -2.00 0.71 -14.67
CA CYS A 128 -2.79 0.96 -15.87
C CYS A 128 -3.08 2.46 -16.02
N ARG A 129 -3.21 2.95 -17.26
CA ARG A 129 -3.56 4.36 -17.54
C ARG A 129 -4.90 4.77 -16.90
N ASP A 130 -5.87 3.87 -16.93
CA ASP A 130 -7.19 4.00 -16.35
C ASP A 130 -7.59 2.64 -15.76
N CYS A 131 -7.98 2.65 -14.49
CA CYS A 131 -8.41 1.42 -13.83
C CYS A 131 -9.82 1.04 -14.28
N LEU A 132 -10.16 -0.25 -14.24
CA LEU A 132 -11.48 -0.75 -14.64
C LEU A 132 -12.66 0.08 -14.07
N PRO A 133 -12.67 0.46 -12.78
CA PRO A 133 -13.78 1.23 -12.22
C PRO A 133 -13.90 2.67 -12.73
N GLU A 134 -12.88 3.21 -13.41
CA GLU A 134 -12.92 4.54 -14.03
C GLU A 134 -13.46 4.49 -15.47
N ARG A 135 -13.60 3.30 -16.06
CA ARG A 135 -14.07 3.14 -17.44
C ARG A 135 -15.57 3.38 -17.55
N GLU A 136 -15.99 3.91 -18.70
CA GLU A 136 -17.41 4.08 -19.00
C GLU A 136 -18.15 2.74 -18.98
N ASN A 137 -19.40 2.76 -18.51
CA ASN A 137 -20.27 1.58 -18.39
C ASN A 137 -19.73 0.48 -17.45
N PHE A 138 -18.77 0.78 -16.59
CA PHE A 138 -18.32 -0.16 -15.57
C PHE A 138 -19.42 -0.40 -14.52
N THR A 139 -19.71 -1.67 -14.23
CA THR A 139 -20.64 -2.06 -13.16
C THR A 139 -19.87 -2.44 -11.92
N LEU A 140 -20.21 -1.81 -10.79
CA LEU A 140 -19.60 -2.07 -9.49
C LEU A 140 -19.95 -3.48 -8.99
N ASP A 141 -19.03 -4.44 -9.18
CA ASP A 141 -19.10 -5.76 -8.56
C ASP A 141 -17.72 -6.26 -8.09
N GLN A 142 -17.72 -7.27 -7.21
CA GLN A 142 -16.47 -7.87 -6.69
C GLN A 142 -15.81 -8.82 -7.70
N ALA A 143 -16.58 -9.39 -8.64
CA ALA A 143 -16.06 -10.31 -9.66
C ALA A 143 -15.12 -9.58 -10.63
N SER A 144 -15.27 -8.27 -10.78
CA SER A 144 -14.48 -7.39 -11.64
C SER A 144 -12.98 -7.43 -11.33
N LYS A 145 -12.58 -7.83 -10.13
CA LYS A 145 -11.16 -8.09 -9.81
C LYS A 145 -10.50 -9.10 -10.75
N ARG A 146 -11.24 -10.11 -11.24
CA ARG A 146 -10.73 -11.11 -12.19
C ARG A 146 -10.33 -10.53 -13.54
N SER A 147 -10.77 -9.31 -13.83
CA SER A 147 -10.52 -8.61 -15.09
C SER A 147 -9.40 -7.58 -14.96
N CYS A 148 -8.77 -7.44 -13.78
CA CYS A 148 -7.60 -6.60 -13.61
C CYS A 148 -6.48 -7.03 -14.57
N GLU A 149 -6.01 -6.11 -15.41
CA GLU A 149 -4.91 -6.33 -16.36
C GLU A 149 -3.57 -6.62 -15.66
N HIS A 150 -3.50 -6.43 -14.35
CA HIS A 150 -2.33 -6.61 -13.50
C HIS A 150 -2.66 -7.40 -12.23
N GLN A 151 -3.55 -8.40 -12.33
CA GLN A 151 -4.04 -9.18 -11.19
C GLN A 151 -2.90 -9.86 -10.40
N ASP A 152 -1.83 -10.25 -11.07
CA ASP A 152 -0.64 -10.89 -10.51
C ASP A 152 0.11 -9.97 -9.52
N LYS A 153 0.19 -8.68 -9.81
CA LYS A 153 1.01 -7.71 -9.06
C LYS A 153 0.24 -6.62 -8.31
N ALA A 154 -1.02 -6.37 -8.64
CA ALA A 154 -1.81 -5.34 -7.97
C ALA A 154 -2.03 -5.70 -6.49
N ARG A 155 -1.66 -4.79 -5.58
CA ARG A 155 -1.87 -4.91 -4.13
C ARG A 155 -2.67 -3.74 -3.59
N PRO A 156 -3.53 -3.96 -2.57
CA PRO A 156 -4.25 -2.87 -1.94
C PRO A 156 -3.29 -1.93 -1.21
N SER A 157 -3.71 -0.69 -0.96
CA SER A 157 -2.98 0.19 -0.05
C SER A 157 -3.31 -0.09 1.42
N MET A 158 -2.41 0.27 2.32
CA MET A 158 -2.60 0.13 3.77
C MET A 158 -3.90 0.83 4.23
N GLU A 159 -4.09 2.09 3.81
CA GLU A 159 -5.28 2.87 4.16
C GLU A 159 -6.55 2.32 3.51
N ALA A 160 -6.46 1.73 2.32
CA ALA A 160 -7.59 1.05 1.69
C ALA A 160 -8.02 -0.20 2.48
N CYS A 161 -7.10 -0.83 3.21
CA CYS A 161 -7.35 -1.96 4.10
C CYS A 161 -7.77 -1.54 5.53
N GLY A 162 -7.88 -0.24 5.82
CA GLY A 162 -8.26 0.26 7.14
C GLY A 162 -7.12 0.33 8.16
N ILE A 163 -5.86 0.22 7.70
CA ILE A 163 -4.68 0.36 8.55
C ILE A 163 -4.45 1.85 8.84
N ASP A 164 -4.34 2.19 10.13
CA ASP A 164 -3.86 3.49 10.60
C ASP A 164 -2.35 3.58 10.38
N VAL A 165 -1.98 4.06 9.20
CA VAL A 165 -0.58 4.22 8.80
C VAL A 165 0.17 5.12 9.78
N PHE A 166 -0.46 6.18 10.31
CA PHE A 166 0.21 7.10 11.22
C PHE A 166 0.63 6.42 12.51
N LYS A 167 -0.29 5.69 13.14
CA LYS A 167 0.00 4.98 14.39
C LYS A 167 0.97 3.83 14.16
N THR A 168 0.75 3.04 13.09
CA THR A 168 1.59 1.88 12.74
C THR A 168 3.06 2.26 12.51
N VAL A 169 3.35 3.26 11.66
CA VAL A 169 4.76 3.58 11.35
C VAL A 169 5.48 4.29 12.49
N ARG A 170 4.73 4.95 13.40
CA ARG A 170 5.30 5.55 14.62
C ARG A 170 5.75 4.49 15.62
N ALA A 171 5.12 3.30 15.65
CA ALA A 171 5.52 2.20 16.51
C ALA A 171 6.97 1.75 16.23
N VAL A 172 7.43 1.88 14.99
CA VAL A 172 8.82 1.60 14.59
C VAL A 172 9.70 2.85 14.53
N GLY A 173 9.25 3.98 15.09
CA GLY A 173 10.05 5.20 15.19
C GLY A 173 10.20 6.00 13.89
N TYR A 174 9.34 5.80 12.89
CA TYR A 174 9.29 6.72 11.75
C TYR A 174 8.50 7.99 12.10
N GLU A 175 9.02 9.14 11.67
CA GLU A 175 8.32 10.41 11.79
C GLU A 175 7.35 10.61 10.63
N ILE A 176 6.09 10.85 10.98
CA ILE A 176 5.03 11.17 10.03
C ILE A 176 4.09 12.23 10.62
N GLY A 177 3.69 13.18 9.77
CA GLY A 177 2.83 14.29 10.13
C GLY A 177 1.89 14.65 8.99
N VAL A 178 0.74 15.24 9.36
CA VAL A 178 -0.20 15.78 8.36
C VAL A 178 0.50 16.94 7.64
N ARG A 179 0.47 16.91 6.31
CA ARG A 179 1.03 17.98 5.48
C ARG A 179 0.02 19.11 5.32
N THR A 180 0.53 20.33 5.33
CA THR A 180 -0.28 21.56 5.23
C THR A 180 -0.04 22.30 3.93
N SER A 181 0.99 21.91 3.18
CA SER A 181 1.33 22.47 1.88
C SER A 181 1.60 21.35 0.87
N PRO A 182 1.18 21.52 -0.40
CA PRO A 182 1.54 20.60 -1.49
C PRO A 182 3.04 20.60 -1.81
N LYS A 183 3.81 21.55 -1.24
CA LYS A 183 5.28 21.60 -1.37
C LYS A 183 6.00 20.85 -0.25
N ASP A 184 5.28 20.40 0.77
CA ASP A 184 5.89 19.64 1.86
C ASP A 184 6.43 18.31 1.33
N ARG A 185 7.53 17.82 1.90
CA ARG A 185 8.07 16.51 1.52
C ARG A 185 7.04 15.41 1.75
N ILE A 186 6.80 14.63 0.71
CA ILE A 186 5.88 13.49 0.72
C ILE A 186 6.70 12.23 1.01
N THR A 187 6.14 11.36 1.85
CA THR A 187 6.74 10.08 2.20
C THR A 187 5.65 9.03 2.08
N PHE A 188 5.95 7.92 1.42
CA PHE A 188 5.05 6.77 1.38
C PHE A 188 5.55 5.67 2.30
N PHE A 189 4.61 4.85 2.76
CA PHE A 189 4.89 3.66 3.56
C PHE A 189 4.14 2.47 2.98
N GLY A 190 4.86 1.39 2.70
CA GLY A 190 4.31 0.09 2.40
C GLY A 190 4.42 -0.83 3.61
N LEU A 191 3.69 -1.93 3.56
CA LEU A 191 3.72 -2.99 4.56
C LEU A 191 3.94 -4.31 3.84
N LEU A 192 4.97 -5.06 4.23
CA LEU A 192 5.15 -6.44 3.79
C LEU A 192 4.95 -7.36 5.00
N LEU A 193 3.83 -8.08 5.03
CA LEU A 193 3.58 -9.11 6.03
C LEU A 193 4.49 -10.29 5.73
N ILE A 194 5.23 -10.75 6.73
CA ILE A 194 6.10 -11.94 6.67
C ILE A 194 5.82 -12.82 7.88
N GLU A 195 6.14 -14.12 7.79
CA GLU A 195 5.69 -15.10 8.80
C GLU A 195 6.00 -14.70 10.24
#